data_AF-A0A949S6U8-F1
#
_entry.id   AF-A0A949S6U8-F1
#
_cell.length_a   1.000
_cell.length_b   1.000
_cell.length_c   1.000
_cell.angle_alpha   90.00
_cell.angle_beta   90.00
_cell.angle_gamma   90.00
#
_symmetry.space_group_name_H-M   'P 1'
#
loop_
_entity.id
_entity.type
_entity.pdbx_description
1 polymer ?
#
loop_
_entity_poly.entity_id
_entity_poly.type
_entity_poly.pdbx_seq_one_letter_code
_entity_poly.pdbx_strand_id
1 'polypeptide(L)'
;MIKITVLFFLLIFFCSGALKSQNPQYVLNATNFSYFQNKIEFDIYISQLNAPVYFEYAGGQYYFNFNPSIANGGTLSYSIIGSDLPAALRPRGPQVYNSQLRLAINSFPGASLGYDMTNNGSPGTKIVRMRLQTSAATLSSEPLNLSWRNPPVPPAINPVTKIYSYVDNVNTQITTPENHLIGGMNSTPELVSPQNNSIDNDLTLTFVWRKVINALSYRLLISTDSLFNNIVRNDSVYSDTSKIISGLNNRTDYYFKVNATNGFASTAYSLHWKFKTRDVLKLKLTALMEGLYYPIFNLMQRKDTLKIYLAQNSPPYNFVDSAISLIDTITFKGFYKFNFAAPGNFYLVAKHFNSLRTWSKSGGENLVSTDTNSYNFTTAVSQAYGNNMQLKGGKATFYAGDINYSGTIDGLDLIRIHSDSFLFVTGEYLNTDLTGDGIVDAIDYSIGDNNGVNYVAEITP
;
A
#
# COMPACT_ATOMS: atom_id res chain seq x y z
N MET A 1 -25.16 -82.11 -8.16
CA MET A 1 -24.86 -82.61 -6.80
C MET A 1 -23.33 -82.58 -6.71
N ILE A 2 -22.67 -81.60 -6.13
CA ILE A 2 -22.56 -81.29 -4.70
C ILE A 2 -22.08 -79.82 -4.60
N LYS A 3 -22.73 -79.01 -3.76
CA LYS A 3 -22.27 -77.66 -3.37
C LYS A 3 -21.20 -77.83 -2.28
N ILE A 4 -20.00 -77.30 -2.50
CA ILE A 4 -18.99 -77.11 -1.46
C ILE A 4 -19.05 -75.64 -1.05
N THR A 5 -19.68 -75.38 0.10
CA THR A 5 -19.67 -74.08 0.76
C THR A 5 -18.50 -74.08 1.75
N VAL A 6 -17.40 -73.39 1.41
CA VAL A 6 -16.31 -73.14 2.35
C VAL A 6 -16.69 -71.92 3.19
N LEU A 7 -16.98 -72.14 4.47
CA LEU A 7 -17.27 -71.12 5.45
C LEU A 7 -15.93 -70.61 6.03
N PHE A 8 -15.50 -69.41 5.62
CA PHE A 8 -14.33 -68.75 6.22
C PHE A 8 -14.79 -67.93 7.44
N PHE A 9 -14.50 -68.42 8.64
CA PHE A 9 -14.67 -67.67 9.88
C PHE A 9 -13.51 -66.67 10.01
N LEU A 10 -13.72 -65.40 9.63
CA LEU A 10 -12.79 -64.32 9.91
C LEU A 10 -13.09 -63.77 11.32
N LEU A 11 -12.34 -64.23 12.30
CA LEU A 11 -12.37 -63.71 13.67
C LEU A 11 -11.71 -62.33 13.67
N ILE A 12 -12.50 -61.26 13.49
CA ILE A 12 -12.02 -59.88 13.66
C ILE A 12 -11.86 -59.65 15.17
N PHE A 13 -10.63 -59.76 15.65
CA PHE A 13 -10.25 -59.19 16.93
C PHE A 13 -10.36 -57.66 16.83
N PHE A 14 -11.46 -57.10 17.34
CA PHE A 14 -11.48 -55.70 17.74
C PHE A 14 -10.57 -55.54 18.95
N CYS A 15 -9.28 -55.31 18.70
CA CYS A 15 -8.39 -54.81 19.73
C CYS A 15 -8.73 -53.32 19.92
N SER A 16 -9.66 -53.01 20.83
CA SER A 16 -9.89 -51.67 21.34
C SER A 16 -8.73 -51.28 22.26
N GLY A 17 -7.54 -51.12 21.69
CA GLY A 17 -6.45 -50.41 22.34
C GLY A 17 -6.82 -48.93 22.37
N ALA A 18 -7.27 -48.44 23.51
CA ALA A 18 -7.55 -47.02 23.70
C ALA A 18 -6.33 -46.17 23.27
N LEU A 19 -6.59 -45.10 22.51
CA LEU A 19 -5.65 -44.07 22.05
C LEU A 19 -5.04 -43.26 23.21
N LYS A 20 -4.45 -43.91 24.23
CA LYS A 20 -3.94 -43.23 25.44
C LYS A 20 -2.54 -42.62 25.29
N SER A 21 -1.79 -43.04 24.27
CA SER A 21 -0.39 -42.64 24.07
C SER A 21 -0.18 -41.39 23.20
N GLN A 22 -1.26 -40.76 22.69
CA GLN A 22 -1.16 -39.56 21.87
C GLN A 22 -1.43 -38.29 22.70
N ASN A 23 -0.62 -37.25 22.50
CA ASN A 23 -0.88 -35.93 23.09
C ASN A 23 -2.18 -35.35 22.51
N PRO A 24 -3.08 -34.81 23.35
CA PRO A 24 -4.22 -34.06 22.85
C PRO A 24 -3.75 -32.76 22.17
N GLN A 25 -4.38 -32.44 21.04
CA GLN A 25 -4.21 -31.17 20.33
C GLN A 25 -5.36 -30.24 20.69
N TYR A 26 -5.06 -28.95 20.85
CA TYR A 26 -6.04 -27.96 21.31
C TYR A 26 -5.84 -26.60 20.65
N VAL A 27 -6.85 -25.74 20.72
CA VAL A 27 -6.75 -24.29 20.52
C VAL A 27 -7.01 -23.61 21.85
N LEU A 28 -6.17 -22.63 22.20
CA LEU A 28 -6.38 -21.76 23.36
C LEU A 28 -6.68 -20.36 22.85
N ASN A 29 -7.86 -19.82 23.13
CA ASN A 29 -8.29 -18.55 22.57
C ASN A 29 -8.71 -17.57 23.67
N ALA A 30 -8.08 -16.39 23.69
CA ALA A 30 -8.60 -15.26 24.46
C ALA A 30 -9.62 -14.51 23.60
N THR A 31 -10.89 -14.50 23.97
CA THR A 31 -11.99 -14.00 23.13
C THR A 31 -13.13 -13.42 23.97
N ASN A 32 -14.29 -13.10 23.36
CA ASN A 32 -15.46 -12.52 24.01
C ASN A 32 -15.14 -11.23 24.77
N PHE A 33 -14.33 -10.37 24.15
CA PHE A 33 -13.99 -9.09 24.73
C PHE A 33 -15.20 -8.17 24.81
N SER A 34 -15.39 -7.54 25.97
CA SER A 34 -16.43 -6.54 26.22
C SER A 34 -15.81 -5.29 26.82
N TYR A 35 -15.93 -4.16 26.13
CA TYR A 35 -15.50 -2.86 26.61
C TYR A 35 -16.58 -2.20 27.44
N PHE A 36 -16.17 -1.68 28.58
CA PHE A 36 -16.94 -0.78 29.41
C PHE A 36 -16.12 0.49 29.64
N GLN A 37 -16.72 1.48 30.29
CA GLN A 37 -16.11 2.78 30.52
C GLN A 37 -14.67 2.67 31.08
N ASN A 38 -14.46 1.92 32.17
CA ASN A 38 -13.16 1.80 32.86
C ASN A 38 -12.63 0.36 32.98
N LYS A 39 -13.22 -0.61 32.26
CA LYS A 39 -12.83 -2.02 32.35
C LYS A 39 -13.03 -2.78 31.05
N ILE A 40 -12.25 -3.83 30.88
CA ILE A 40 -12.35 -4.81 29.80
C ILE A 40 -12.60 -6.16 30.45
N GLU A 41 -13.57 -6.89 29.93
CA GLU A 41 -13.77 -8.30 30.28
C GLU A 41 -13.51 -9.19 29.07
N PHE A 42 -12.91 -10.35 29.27
CA PHE A 42 -12.67 -11.33 28.22
C PHE A 42 -12.57 -12.75 28.79
N ASP A 43 -12.79 -13.74 27.95
CA ASP A 43 -12.74 -15.15 28.30
C ASP A 43 -11.45 -15.78 27.75
N ILE A 44 -10.94 -16.79 28.43
CA ILE A 44 -9.95 -17.73 27.91
C ILE A 44 -10.66 -19.08 27.74
N TYR A 45 -10.74 -19.55 26.50
CA TYR A 45 -11.27 -20.87 26.18
C TYR A 45 -10.18 -21.82 25.72
N ILE A 46 -10.37 -23.11 25.99
CA ILE A 46 -9.62 -24.19 25.37
C ILE A 46 -10.59 -25.16 24.68
N SER A 47 -10.31 -25.53 23.43
CA SER A 47 -11.08 -26.50 22.67
C SER A 47 -10.16 -27.57 22.09
N GLN A 48 -10.62 -28.82 22.02
CA GLN A 48 -9.83 -29.92 21.47
C GLN A 48 -9.95 -29.99 19.94
N LEU A 49 -8.84 -30.29 19.26
CA LEU A 49 -8.77 -30.41 17.79
C LEU A 49 -8.80 -31.85 17.28
N ASN A 50 -8.33 -32.81 18.06
CA ASN A 50 -8.09 -34.19 17.60
C ASN A 50 -8.92 -35.25 18.35
N ALA A 51 -10.19 -34.94 18.64
CA ALA A 51 -11.12 -35.96 19.15
C ALA A 51 -11.20 -37.16 18.18
N PRO A 52 -11.27 -38.41 18.66
CA PRO A 52 -11.59 -38.82 20.03
C PRO A 52 -10.36 -39.10 20.93
N VAL A 53 -9.19 -38.51 20.66
CA VAL A 53 -8.05 -38.60 21.61
C VAL A 53 -8.51 -38.11 22.99
N TYR A 54 -8.17 -38.82 24.06
CA TYR A 54 -8.62 -38.41 25.39
C TYR A 54 -7.82 -37.19 25.86
N PHE A 55 -8.51 -36.17 26.37
CA PHE A 55 -7.89 -34.95 26.88
C PHE A 55 -8.31 -34.72 28.33
N GLU A 56 -7.54 -35.28 29.26
CA GLU A 56 -7.64 -34.96 30.68
C GLU A 56 -6.79 -33.72 30.99
N TYR A 57 -7.43 -32.57 31.11
CA TYR A 57 -6.76 -31.31 31.45
C TYR A 57 -6.31 -31.32 32.92
N ALA A 58 -5.00 -31.17 33.15
CA ALA A 58 -4.40 -31.21 34.48
C ALA A 58 -4.22 -29.81 35.09
N GLY A 59 -4.10 -28.78 34.25
CA GLY A 59 -3.93 -27.40 34.70
C GLY A 59 -3.23 -26.50 33.68
N GLY A 60 -3.21 -25.20 33.96
CA GLY A 60 -2.59 -24.22 33.09
C GLY A 60 -2.17 -22.97 33.85
N GLN A 61 -1.08 -22.36 33.38
CA GLN A 61 -0.70 -21.00 33.75
C GLN A 61 -0.79 -20.12 32.51
N TYR A 62 -1.31 -18.91 32.67
CA TYR A 62 -1.71 -18.05 31.57
C TYR A 62 -1.09 -16.67 31.75
N TYR A 63 -0.26 -16.29 30.80
CA TYR A 63 0.45 -15.02 30.84
C TYR A 63 0.29 -14.28 29.52
N PHE A 64 0.02 -12.98 29.63
CA PHE A 64 -0.03 -12.07 28.48
C PHE A 64 0.93 -10.92 28.66
N ASN A 65 1.49 -10.41 27.57
CA ASN A 65 1.94 -9.02 27.51
C ASN A 65 0.77 -8.15 27.07
N PHE A 66 0.76 -6.89 27.52
CA PHE A 66 -0.21 -5.90 27.08
C PHE A 66 0.41 -4.49 27.04
N ASN A 67 -0.25 -3.53 26.38
CA ASN A 67 0.14 -2.12 26.41
C ASN A 67 -0.35 -1.44 27.72
N PRO A 68 0.54 -0.99 28.62
CA PRO A 68 0.14 -0.41 29.91
C PRO A 68 -0.60 0.92 29.79
N SER A 69 -0.49 1.60 28.64
CA SER A 69 -1.21 2.84 28.34
C SER A 69 -2.73 2.69 28.43
N ILE A 70 -3.27 1.47 28.30
CA ILE A 70 -4.71 1.19 28.46
C ILE A 70 -5.26 1.66 29.83
N ALA A 71 -4.38 1.78 30.83
CA ALA A 71 -4.72 2.27 32.17
C ALA A 71 -5.15 3.74 32.21
N ASN A 72 -4.82 4.54 31.19
CA ASN A 72 -5.14 5.96 31.11
C ASN A 72 -4.69 6.76 32.35
N GLY A 73 -3.46 6.54 32.79
CA GLY A 73 -2.88 7.17 33.99
C GLY A 73 -3.35 6.55 35.33
N GLY A 74 -4.31 5.63 35.33
CA GLY A 74 -4.74 4.90 36.52
C GLY A 74 -3.88 3.67 36.84
N THR A 75 -4.22 3.01 37.95
CA THR A 75 -3.64 1.70 38.33
C THR A 75 -4.57 0.58 37.86
N LEU A 76 -3.98 -0.49 37.30
CA LEU A 76 -4.74 -1.63 36.79
C LEU A 76 -4.91 -2.72 37.85
N SER A 77 -6.13 -3.23 37.94
CA SER A 77 -6.50 -4.42 38.68
C SER A 77 -6.91 -5.53 37.72
N TYR A 78 -6.55 -6.77 38.03
CA TYR A 78 -6.86 -7.95 37.24
C TYR A 78 -7.53 -9.00 38.13
N SER A 79 -8.70 -9.51 37.73
CA SER A 79 -9.47 -10.45 38.56
C SER A 79 -10.18 -11.51 37.73
N ILE A 80 -10.37 -12.68 38.34
CA ILE A 80 -11.19 -13.77 37.79
C ILE A 80 -12.63 -13.51 38.21
N ILE A 81 -13.56 -13.52 37.25
CA ILE A 81 -14.99 -13.29 37.49
C ILE A 81 -15.88 -14.45 37.04
N GLY A 82 -15.31 -15.51 36.47
CA GLY A 82 -16.04 -16.72 36.09
C GLY A 82 -15.12 -17.83 35.56
N SER A 83 -15.61 -19.07 35.51
CA SER A 83 -14.91 -20.24 34.94
C SER A 83 -15.87 -21.42 34.86
N ASP A 84 -15.71 -22.27 33.85
CA ASP A 84 -16.44 -23.55 33.75
C ASP A 84 -15.68 -24.69 34.47
N LEU A 85 -14.42 -24.46 34.85
CA LEU A 85 -13.61 -25.45 35.56
C LEU A 85 -14.03 -25.59 37.03
N PRO A 86 -13.85 -26.77 37.64
CA PRO A 86 -13.89 -26.93 39.09
C PRO A 86 -12.88 -26.02 39.79
N ALA A 87 -13.20 -25.54 40.99
CA ALA A 87 -12.38 -24.56 41.72
C ALA A 87 -10.91 -24.97 41.88
N ALA A 88 -10.63 -26.26 42.08
CA ALA A 88 -9.28 -26.80 42.21
C ALA A 88 -8.43 -26.67 40.93
N LEU A 89 -9.06 -26.63 39.74
CA LEU A 89 -8.38 -26.60 38.44
C LEU A 89 -8.35 -25.22 37.80
N ARG A 90 -9.07 -24.25 38.39
CA ARG A 90 -9.03 -22.85 37.96
C ARG A 90 -7.62 -22.29 38.18
N PRO A 91 -7.06 -21.53 37.23
CA PRO A 91 -5.85 -20.77 37.53
C PRO A 91 -6.13 -19.72 38.62
N ARG A 92 -5.09 -19.25 39.29
CA ARG A 92 -5.18 -18.41 40.49
C ARG A 92 -4.23 -17.23 40.47
N GLY A 93 -4.35 -16.35 41.46
CA GLY A 93 -3.46 -15.22 41.67
C GLY A 93 -3.42 -14.27 40.47
N PRO A 94 -4.56 -13.73 40.02
CA PRO A 94 -4.57 -12.73 38.96
C PRO A 94 -3.75 -11.52 39.40
N GLN A 95 -2.72 -11.20 38.62
CA GLN A 95 -1.82 -10.08 38.93
C GLN A 95 -1.49 -9.29 37.66
N VAL A 96 -1.39 -7.97 37.82
CA VAL A 96 -0.72 -7.09 36.87
C VAL A 96 0.70 -6.90 37.36
N TYR A 97 1.69 -7.23 36.53
CA TYR A 97 3.10 -7.01 36.85
C TYR A 97 3.79 -6.35 35.66
N ASN A 98 4.12 -5.06 35.82
CA ASN A 98 4.53 -4.21 34.70
C ASN A 98 3.51 -4.33 33.54
N SER A 99 3.98 -4.61 32.34
CA SER A 99 3.16 -4.80 31.14
C SER A 99 2.69 -6.25 30.97
N GLN A 100 2.48 -7.00 32.06
CA GLN A 100 2.07 -8.40 32.02
C GLN A 100 0.81 -8.68 32.84
N LEU A 101 -0.10 -9.49 32.28
CA LEU A 101 -1.20 -10.11 33.01
C LEU A 101 -0.79 -11.53 33.37
N ARG A 102 -0.96 -11.90 34.64
CA ARG A 102 -0.45 -13.16 35.18
C ARG A 102 -1.53 -13.95 35.87
N LEU A 103 -1.62 -15.23 35.52
CA LEU A 103 -2.41 -16.24 36.21
C LEU A 103 -1.53 -17.46 36.47
N ALA A 104 -1.31 -17.76 37.75
CA ALA A 104 -0.56 -18.92 38.17
C ALA A 104 -1.43 -20.18 38.07
N ILE A 105 -0.78 -21.31 37.84
CA ILE A 105 -1.43 -22.61 37.91
C ILE A 105 -1.77 -22.98 39.36
N ASN A 106 -2.83 -23.76 39.53
CA ASN A 106 -3.10 -24.45 40.81
C ASN A 106 -2.22 -25.70 40.95
N SER A 107 -2.28 -26.35 42.13
CA SER A 107 -1.67 -27.67 42.27
C SER A 107 -2.32 -28.66 41.31
N PHE A 108 -1.49 -29.50 40.67
CA PHE A 108 -2.01 -30.56 39.81
C PHE A 108 -2.84 -31.55 40.63
N PRO A 109 -4.05 -31.93 40.18
CA PRO A 109 -4.77 -33.06 40.76
C PRO A 109 -4.02 -34.36 40.43
N GLY A 110 -4.35 -35.49 41.05
CA GLY A 110 -3.84 -36.80 40.60
C GLY A 110 -4.35 -37.17 39.19
N ALA A 111 -3.75 -38.18 38.56
CA ALA A 111 -4.28 -38.74 37.31
C ALA A 111 -5.72 -39.25 37.51
N SER A 112 -6.56 -39.15 36.47
CA SER A 112 -8.01 -39.38 36.50
C SER A 112 -8.81 -38.44 37.42
N LEU A 113 -8.18 -37.39 37.97
CA LEU A 113 -8.83 -36.32 38.75
C LEU A 113 -8.71 -34.95 38.07
N GLY A 114 -8.17 -34.92 36.85
CA GLY A 114 -8.22 -33.76 35.97
C GLY A 114 -9.62 -33.47 35.45
N TYR A 115 -9.72 -32.47 34.57
CA TYR A 115 -10.96 -32.12 33.90
C TYR A 115 -11.02 -32.79 32.53
N ASP A 116 -12.03 -33.63 32.31
CA ASP A 116 -12.26 -34.24 31.01
C ASP A 116 -12.77 -33.20 30.01
N MET A 117 -11.90 -32.85 29.08
CA MET A 117 -12.20 -31.93 27.98
C MET A 117 -13.10 -32.64 26.96
N THR A 118 -14.41 -32.65 27.25
CA THR A 118 -15.42 -33.29 26.41
C THR A 118 -16.04 -32.34 25.38
N ASN A 119 -15.84 -31.02 25.53
CA ASN A 119 -16.33 -30.01 24.61
C ASN A 119 -15.34 -29.73 23.48
N ASN A 120 -15.55 -30.39 22.34
CA ASN A 120 -14.69 -30.31 21.16
C ASN A 120 -15.10 -29.20 20.17
N GLY A 121 -16.07 -28.34 20.55
CA GLY A 121 -16.60 -27.26 19.71
C GLY A 121 -15.96 -25.90 19.96
N SER A 122 -16.28 -24.91 19.12
CA SER A 122 -16.03 -23.50 19.41
C SER A 122 -17.17 -22.94 20.28
N PRO A 123 -16.91 -22.25 21.41
CA PRO A 123 -15.60 -21.78 21.83
C PRO A 123 -14.77 -22.80 22.65
N GLY A 124 -15.38 -23.88 23.15
CA GLY A 124 -14.72 -24.91 23.98
C GLY A 124 -15.06 -24.77 25.46
N THR A 125 -14.19 -25.26 26.35
CA THR A 125 -14.32 -25.09 27.81
C THR A 125 -13.74 -23.74 28.23
N LYS A 126 -14.50 -22.96 29.01
CA LYS A 126 -14.02 -21.68 29.55
C LYS A 126 -13.10 -21.92 30.73
N ILE A 127 -11.80 -21.73 30.50
CA ILE A 127 -10.81 -21.77 31.57
C ILE A 127 -11.13 -20.70 32.61
N VAL A 128 -11.28 -19.45 32.17
CA VAL A 128 -11.61 -18.31 33.03
C VAL A 128 -12.25 -17.18 32.23
N ARG A 129 -13.12 -16.41 32.89
CA ARG A 129 -13.48 -15.05 32.51
C ARG A 129 -12.73 -14.07 33.38
N MET A 130 -12.08 -13.11 32.75
CA MET A 130 -11.19 -12.14 33.36
C MET A 130 -11.75 -10.73 33.27
N ARG A 131 -11.43 -9.89 34.26
CA ARG A 131 -11.68 -8.45 34.25
C ARG A 131 -10.36 -7.72 34.44
N LEU A 132 -10.03 -6.81 33.53
CA LEU A 132 -8.96 -5.82 33.65
C LEU A 132 -9.60 -4.44 33.83
N GLN A 133 -9.37 -3.80 34.98
CA GLN A 133 -10.04 -2.54 35.33
C GLN A 133 -9.02 -1.50 35.79
N THR A 134 -9.15 -0.27 35.27
CA THR A 134 -8.36 0.88 35.73
C THR A 134 -9.05 1.63 36.87
N SER A 135 -8.26 2.24 37.75
CA SER A 135 -8.74 3.20 38.73
C SER A 135 -9.09 4.57 38.13
N ALA A 136 -8.70 4.84 36.88
CA ALA A 136 -9.13 6.03 36.15
C ALA A 136 -10.62 5.96 35.77
N ALA A 137 -11.22 7.11 35.44
CA ALA A 137 -12.62 7.20 35.06
C ALA A 137 -12.93 6.46 33.76
N THR A 138 -11.98 6.41 32.82
CA THR A 138 -12.11 5.70 31.55
C THR A 138 -10.82 4.95 31.20
N LEU A 139 -10.94 3.92 30.36
CA LEU A 139 -9.80 3.35 29.63
C LEU A 139 -9.22 4.37 28.64
N SER A 140 -8.02 4.10 28.15
CA SER A 140 -7.40 4.89 27.09
C SER A 140 -8.19 4.76 25.78
N SER A 141 -8.10 5.78 24.92
CA SER A 141 -8.55 5.69 23.53
C SER A 141 -7.70 4.73 22.69
N GLU A 142 -6.47 4.45 23.13
CA GLU A 142 -5.63 3.42 22.52
C GLU A 142 -6.21 2.03 22.83
N PRO A 143 -6.47 1.19 21.80
CA PRO A 143 -7.01 -0.15 22.01
C PRO A 143 -6.07 -1.03 22.84
N LEU A 144 -6.64 -2.09 23.43
CA LEU A 144 -5.83 -3.11 24.08
C LEU A 144 -4.99 -3.81 23.02
N ASN A 145 -3.73 -4.10 23.33
CA ASN A 145 -2.85 -4.90 22.50
C ASN A 145 -2.30 -6.07 23.31
N LEU A 146 -3.10 -7.13 23.38
CA LEU A 146 -2.80 -8.34 24.12
C LEU A 146 -1.94 -9.30 23.27
N SER A 147 -0.99 -9.99 23.88
CA SER A 147 -0.24 -11.07 23.24
C SER A 147 0.11 -12.16 24.24
N TRP A 148 -0.05 -13.42 23.85
CA TRP A 148 0.33 -14.56 24.69
C TRP A 148 1.84 -14.58 24.91
N ARG A 149 2.29 -14.84 26.15
CA ARG A 149 3.71 -15.09 26.44
C ARG A 149 4.03 -16.58 26.22
N ASN A 150 4.28 -17.00 24.99
CA ASN A 150 4.54 -18.40 24.66
C ASN A 150 6.04 -18.74 24.57
N PRO A 151 6.47 -19.98 24.89
CA PRO A 151 7.80 -20.48 24.54
C PRO A 151 7.94 -20.74 23.02
N PRO A 152 9.15 -20.92 22.46
CA PRO A 152 10.44 -20.59 23.04
C PRO A 152 10.67 -19.07 22.93
N VAL A 153 10.98 -18.42 24.04
CA VAL A 153 11.58 -17.09 24.01
C VAL A 153 13.05 -17.31 24.37
N PRO A 154 14.03 -17.04 23.50
CA PRO A 154 15.42 -16.93 23.93
C PRO A 154 15.76 -15.48 24.33
N PRO A 155 16.34 -15.24 25.52
CA PRO A 155 16.40 -16.17 26.65
C PRO A 155 15.00 -16.38 27.24
N ALA A 156 14.76 -17.57 27.81
CA ALA A 156 13.46 -17.96 28.35
C ALA A 156 13.19 -17.21 29.66
N ILE A 157 12.82 -15.94 29.55
CA ILE A 157 12.43 -15.13 30.69
C ILE A 157 11.03 -15.59 31.11
N ASN A 158 11.02 -16.58 31.99
CA ASN A 158 9.83 -16.94 32.76
C ASN A 158 9.22 -15.67 33.39
N PRO A 159 7.89 -15.59 33.51
CA PRO A 159 6.93 -16.67 33.23
C PRO A 159 6.42 -16.72 31.77
N VAL A 160 6.07 -17.93 31.30
CA VAL A 160 5.43 -18.22 30.00
C VAL A 160 4.18 -19.07 30.18
N THR A 161 3.20 -18.92 29.29
CA THR A 161 1.96 -19.69 29.28
C THR A 161 2.29 -21.17 29.09
N LYS A 162 1.67 -22.03 29.90
CA LYS A 162 1.85 -23.48 29.82
C LYS A 162 0.54 -24.20 30.08
N ILE A 163 0.29 -25.24 29.29
CA ILE A 163 -0.86 -26.14 29.41
C ILE A 163 -0.37 -27.54 29.73
N TYR A 164 -1.06 -28.21 30.64
CA TYR A 164 -0.74 -29.53 31.14
C TYR A 164 -1.94 -30.48 31.00
N SER A 165 -1.64 -31.72 30.65
CA SER A 165 -2.63 -32.79 30.53
C SER A 165 -2.04 -34.11 31.01
N TYR A 166 -2.89 -35.00 31.52
CA TYR A 166 -2.50 -36.38 31.79
C TYR A 166 -2.48 -37.19 30.49
N VAL A 167 -1.27 -37.60 30.08
CA VAL A 167 -1.02 -38.50 28.94
C VAL A 167 -0.43 -39.78 29.52
N ASP A 168 -1.08 -40.92 29.29
CA ASP A 168 -0.73 -42.20 29.93
C ASP A 168 -0.56 -42.12 31.47
N ASN A 169 -1.45 -41.37 32.14
CA ASN A 169 -1.40 -41.07 33.58
C ASN A 169 -0.18 -40.25 34.05
N VAL A 170 0.62 -39.72 33.12
CA VAL A 170 1.75 -38.83 33.40
C VAL A 170 1.34 -37.39 33.11
N ASN A 171 1.54 -36.50 34.08
CA ASN A 171 1.31 -35.08 33.88
C ASN A 171 2.32 -34.51 32.88
N THR A 172 1.83 -34.16 31.70
CA THR A 172 2.63 -33.79 30.54
C THR A 172 2.36 -32.35 30.14
N GLN A 173 3.41 -31.56 29.92
CA GLN A 173 3.27 -30.22 29.36
C GLN A 173 3.02 -30.33 27.84
N ILE A 174 1.81 -29.96 27.40
CA ILE A 174 1.36 -30.08 26.00
C ILE A 174 1.34 -28.75 25.24
N THR A 175 2.00 -27.73 25.78
CA THR A 175 1.93 -26.34 25.28
C THR A 175 2.32 -26.23 23.79
N THR A 176 1.39 -25.75 22.96
CA THR A 176 1.59 -25.50 21.51
C THR A 176 1.33 -24.01 21.19
N PRO A 177 2.38 -23.16 21.22
CA PRO A 177 2.31 -21.70 21.02
C PRO A 177 1.49 -21.23 19.82
N GLU A 178 1.64 -21.92 18.69
CA GLU A 178 0.97 -21.66 17.42
C GLU A 178 -0.55 -21.79 17.50
N ASN A 179 -1.05 -22.52 18.50
CA ASN A 179 -2.49 -22.71 18.73
C ASN A 179 -3.07 -21.73 19.76
N HIS A 180 -2.27 -20.75 20.24
CA HIS A 180 -2.73 -19.74 21.18
C HIS A 180 -3.16 -18.46 20.45
N LEU A 181 -4.46 -18.23 20.36
CA LEU A 181 -5.08 -17.17 19.56
C LEU A 181 -5.65 -16.05 20.43
N ILE A 182 -5.83 -14.86 19.85
CA ILE A 182 -6.55 -13.74 20.47
C ILE A 182 -7.61 -13.24 19.50
N GLY A 183 -8.87 -13.25 19.95
CA GLY A 183 -10.06 -12.98 19.15
C GLY A 183 -10.20 -13.91 17.95
N GLY A 184 -9.64 -15.12 18.04
CA GLY A 184 -9.65 -16.12 16.96
C GLY A 184 -8.79 -15.78 15.73
N MET A 185 -7.95 -14.74 15.75
CA MET A 185 -7.00 -14.48 14.67
C MET A 185 -5.95 -15.59 14.64
N ASN A 186 -5.87 -16.33 13.53
CA ASN A 186 -5.10 -17.58 13.42
C ASN A 186 -3.84 -17.48 12.54
N SER A 187 -3.67 -16.40 11.77
CA SER A 187 -2.52 -16.24 10.90
C SER A 187 -2.18 -14.78 10.65
N THR A 188 -0.97 -14.54 10.15
CA THR A 188 -0.61 -13.24 9.56
C THR A 188 -1.24 -13.09 8.16
N PRO A 189 -1.39 -11.87 7.63
CA PRO A 189 -1.89 -11.65 6.27
C PRO A 189 -0.99 -12.28 5.21
N GLU A 190 -1.58 -12.96 4.23
CA GLU A 190 -0.87 -13.45 3.04
C GLU A 190 -0.83 -12.34 1.98
N LEU A 191 0.36 -11.99 1.48
CA LEU A 191 0.54 -10.94 0.48
C LEU A 191 0.15 -11.44 -0.92
N VAL A 192 -0.42 -10.57 -1.75
CA VAL A 192 -0.91 -10.90 -3.10
C VAL A 192 -0.32 -9.96 -4.16
N SER A 193 -0.25 -8.65 -3.90
CA SER A 193 0.27 -7.66 -4.85
C SER A 193 0.96 -6.50 -4.12
N PRO A 194 2.00 -5.88 -4.70
CA PRO A 194 2.75 -6.34 -5.88
C PRO A 194 3.42 -7.70 -5.64
N GLN A 195 3.72 -8.47 -6.69
CA GLN A 195 4.32 -9.80 -6.56
C GLN A 195 5.74 -9.74 -5.97
N ASN A 196 6.12 -10.77 -5.20
CA ASN A 196 7.46 -10.82 -4.61
C ASN A 196 8.55 -10.84 -5.71
N ASN A 197 9.56 -10.00 -5.54
CA ASN A 197 10.66 -9.75 -6.47
C ASN A 197 10.23 -9.23 -7.86
N SER A 198 9.03 -8.67 -8.02
CA SER A 198 8.65 -8.04 -9.29
C SER A 198 9.54 -6.85 -9.59
N ILE A 199 9.85 -6.65 -10.87
CA ILE A 199 10.59 -5.51 -11.39
C ILE A 199 9.70 -4.67 -12.31
N ASP A 200 10.16 -3.48 -12.65
CA ASP A 200 9.50 -2.55 -13.57
C ASP A 200 8.04 -2.21 -13.19
N ASN A 201 7.76 -2.18 -11.88
CA ASN A 201 6.45 -1.81 -11.38
C ASN A 201 6.19 -0.31 -11.55
N ASP A 202 4.94 0.08 -11.77
CA ASP A 202 4.53 1.48 -11.84
C ASP A 202 4.82 2.27 -10.55
N LEU A 203 4.82 3.60 -10.67
CA LEU A 203 5.01 4.50 -9.52
C LEU A 203 3.74 4.72 -8.70
N THR A 204 2.62 4.15 -9.18
CA THR A 204 1.35 4.01 -8.46
C THR A 204 0.94 2.55 -8.48
N LEU A 205 0.83 1.92 -7.31
CA LEU A 205 0.56 0.50 -7.19
C LEU A 205 -0.59 0.22 -6.23
N THR A 206 -1.33 -0.84 -6.54
CA THR A 206 -2.33 -1.42 -5.63
C THR A 206 -1.69 -2.56 -4.85
N PHE A 207 -1.54 -2.35 -3.55
CA PHE A 207 -1.14 -3.36 -2.59
C PHE A 207 -2.35 -4.18 -2.21
N VAL A 208 -2.22 -5.51 -2.24
CA VAL A 208 -3.31 -6.44 -1.95
C VAL A 208 -2.80 -7.57 -1.06
N TRP A 209 -3.60 -7.97 -0.07
CA TRP A 209 -3.36 -9.10 0.81
C TRP A 209 -4.64 -9.90 1.03
N ARG A 210 -4.55 -11.11 1.60
CA ARG A 210 -5.72 -11.91 1.95
C ARG A 210 -6.32 -11.51 3.29
N LYS A 211 -7.64 -11.66 3.39
CA LYS A 211 -8.38 -11.42 4.63
C LYS A 211 -7.94 -12.39 5.73
N VAL A 212 -7.61 -11.85 6.91
CA VAL A 212 -7.41 -12.62 8.14
C VAL A 212 -8.75 -12.75 8.87
N ILE A 213 -9.05 -13.93 9.40
CA ILE A 213 -10.28 -14.17 10.16
C ILE A 213 -10.35 -13.24 11.38
N ASN A 214 -11.52 -12.63 11.62
CA ASN A 214 -11.78 -11.68 12.71
C ASN A 214 -10.89 -10.41 12.73
N ALA A 215 -10.11 -10.15 11.69
CA ALA A 215 -9.42 -8.87 11.55
C ALA A 215 -10.43 -7.75 11.28
N LEU A 216 -10.30 -6.65 12.02
CA LEU A 216 -11.06 -5.41 11.80
C LEU A 216 -10.33 -4.48 10.84
N SER A 217 -8.99 -4.53 10.84
CA SER A 217 -8.18 -3.70 9.96
C SER A 217 -6.75 -4.22 9.81
N TYR A 218 -6.00 -3.57 8.93
CA TYR A 218 -4.62 -3.91 8.59
C TYR A 218 -3.70 -2.71 8.69
N ARG A 219 -2.42 -2.98 8.96
CA ARG A 219 -1.34 -2.00 8.88
C ARG A 219 -0.38 -2.41 7.78
N LEU A 220 -0.16 -1.52 6.81
CA LEU A 220 0.82 -1.69 5.74
C LEU A 220 2.07 -0.89 6.04
N LEU A 221 3.21 -1.57 6.09
CA LEU A 221 4.52 -0.94 6.13
C LEU A 221 5.19 -1.06 4.77
N ILE A 222 5.74 0.05 4.27
CA ILE A 222 6.58 0.11 3.08
C ILE A 222 7.89 0.80 3.44
N SER A 223 9.01 0.23 3.04
CA SER A 223 10.36 0.72 3.31
C SER A 223 11.25 0.59 2.08
N THR A 224 12.33 1.38 2.02
CA THR A 224 13.40 1.23 1.01
C THR A 224 14.50 0.27 1.46
N ASP A 225 14.43 -0.29 2.66
CA ASP A 225 15.36 -1.31 3.15
C ASP A 225 14.65 -2.51 3.77
N SER A 226 15.30 -3.67 3.72
CA SER A 226 14.72 -4.94 4.20
C SER A 226 14.61 -5.04 5.72
N LEU A 227 15.33 -4.19 6.46
CA LEU A 227 15.29 -4.13 7.91
C LEU A 227 14.22 -3.15 8.42
N PHE A 228 13.55 -2.42 7.52
CA PHE A 228 12.52 -1.44 7.82
C PHE A 228 13.03 -0.25 8.67
N ASN A 229 14.27 0.21 8.44
CA ASN A 229 14.82 1.40 9.09
C ASN A 229 14.39 2.72 8.41
N ASN A 230 14.16 2.67 7.09
CA ASN A 230 13.78 3.80 6.24
C ASN A 230 12.33 3.62 5.78
N ILE A 231 11.40 4.00 6.65
CA ILE A 231 9.97 3.85 6.40
C ILE A 231 9.49 4.92 5.41
N VAL A 232 8.88 4.47 4.31
CA VAL A 232 8.21 5.33 3.32
C VAL A 232 6.72 5.44 3.60
N ARG A 233 6.09 4.35 4.05
CA ARG A 233 4.70 4.32 4.53
C ARG A 233 4.57 3.48 5.79
N ASN A 234 3.79 3.98 6.73
CA ASN A 234 3.42 3.28 7.96
C ASN A 234 2.01 3.73 8.35
N ASP A 235 1.09 3.47 7.43
CA ASP A 235 -0.28 3.90 7.56
C ASP A 235 -1.04 2.93 8.46
N SER A 236 -1.93 3.47 9.30
CA SER A 236 -2.75 2.72 10.25
C SER A 236 -4.14 2.42 9.69
N VAL A 237 -4.61 1.19 9.95
CA VAL A 237 -6.01 0.73 10.00
C VAL A 237 -6.79 0.91 8.69
N TYR A 238 -6.43 0.13 7.67
CA TYR A 238 -7.32 -0.09 6.51
C TYR A 238 -8.31 -1.21 6.83
N SER A 239 -9.61 -0.95 6.70
CA SER A 239 -10.65 -1.97 6.87
C SER A 239 -10.75 -2.93 5.69
N ASP A 240 -10.28 -2.50 4.52
CA ASP A 240 -10.21 -3.31 3.30
C ASP A 240 -8.88 -4.06 3.20
N THR A 241 -8.83 -5.03 2.28
CA THR A 241 -7.65 -5.85 1.98
C THR A 241 -6.82 -5.31 0.80
N SER A 242 -7.05 -4.06 0.43
CA SER A 242 -6.36 -3.40 -0.68
C SER A 242 -6.01 -1.94 -0.36
N LYS A 243 -4.92 -1.43 -0.95
CA LYS A 243 -4.54 -0.02 -0.86
C LYS A 243 -3.77 0.46 -2.09
N ILE A 244 -4.23 1.55 -2.70
CA ILE A 244 -3.48 2.26 -3.73
C ILE A 244 -2.47 3.22 -3.08
N ILE A 245 -1.21 3.14 -3.50
CA ILE A 245 -0.12 4.03 -3.09
C ILE A 245 0.48 4.66 -4.34
N SER A 246 0.50 5.98 -4.40
CA SER A 246 1.13 6.79 -5.45
C SER A 246 2.37 7.51 -4.94
N GLY A 247 3.16 8.06 -5.87
CA GLY A 247 4.34 8.87 -5.56
C GLY A 247 5.54 8.04 -5.12
N LEU A 248 5.65 6.78 -5.55
CA LEU A 248 6.85 5.98 -5.35
C LEU A 248 7.98 6.54 -6.23
N ASN A 249 9.21 6.51 -5.71
CA ASN A 249 10.38 6.91 -6.46
C ASN A 249 10.67 5.87 -7.54
N ASN A 250 11.16 6.33 -8.69
CA ASN A 250 11.56 5.45 -9.79
C ASN A 250 12.84 4.68 -9.46
N ARG A 251 13.08 3.58 -10.19
CA ARG A 251 14.27 2.72 -10.09
C ARG A 251 14.66 2.35 -8.65
N THR A 252 13.68 2.23 -7.75
CA THR A 252 13.89 2.09 -6.31
C THR A 252 13.41 0.72 -5.86
N ASP A 253 14.24 0.04 -5.07
CA ASP A 253 13.85 -1.19 -4.38
C ASP A 253 12.98 -0.83 -3.16
N TYR A 254 11.85 -1.50 -3.03
CA TYR A 254 10.92 -1.37 -1.93
C TYR A 254 10.66 -2.73 -1.27
N TYR A 255 10.42 -2.69 0.02
CA TYR A 255 10.04 -3.82 0.85
C TYR A 255 8.72 -3.49 1.55
N PHE A 256 7.79 -4.44 1.57
CA PHE A 256 6.53 -4.23 2.25
C PHE A 256 6.09 -5.45 3.06
N LYS A 257 5.34 -5.20 4.13
CA LYS A 257 4.74 -6.23 4.99
C LYS A 257 3.45 -5.71 5.61
N VAL A 258 2.56 -6.63 5.96
CA VAL A 258 1.24 -6.30 6.51
C VAL A 258 1.01 -7.08 7.79
N ASN A 259 0.39 -6.44 8.79
CA ASN A 259 -0.22 -7.16 9.91
C ASN A 259 -1.72 -6.86 10.01
N ALA A 260 -2.44 -7.72 10.70
CA ALA A 260 -3.85 -7.53 10.99
C ALA A 260 -4.06 -7.17 12.46
N THR A 261 -5.12 -6.42 12.74
CA THR A 261 -5.59 -6.18 14.11
C THR A 261 -7.10 -6.31 14.20
N ASN A 262 -7.58 -6.77 15.34
CA ASN A 262 -8.99 -6.84 15.69
C ASN A 262 -9.36 -5.83 16.79
N GLY A 263 -8.51 -4.84 17.07
CA GLY A 263 -8.72 -3.87 18.14
C GLY A 263 -8.41 -4.37 19.56
N PHE A 264 -8.03 -5.64 19.72
CA PHE A 264 -7.62 -6.23 21.01
C PHE A 264 -6.21 -6.82 20.98
N ALA A 265 -5.77 -7.20 19.80
CA ALA A 265 -4.43 -7.71 19.52
C ALA A 265 -4.05 -7.36 18.08
N SER A 266 -2.76 -7.50 17.80
CA SER A 266 -2.25 -7.52 16.44
C SER A 266 -1.58 -8.85 16.16
N THR A 267 -1.69 -9.33 14.93
CA THR A 267 -0.85 -10.44 14.47
C THR A 267 0.60 -9.98 14.38
N ALA A 268 1.53 -10.94 14.31
CA ALA A 268 2.84 -10.63 13.76
C ALA A 268 2.70 -10.06 12.33
N TYR A 269 3.72 -9.34 11.85
CA TYR A 269 3.77 -8.99 10.44
C TYR A 269 3.92 -10.25 9.58
N SER A 270 3.39 -10.20 8.36
CA SER A 270 3.74 -11.13 7.30
C SER A 270 5.25 -11.15 7.08
N LEU A 271 5.74 -12.21 6.42
CA LEU A 271 7.04 -12.10 5.75
C LEU A 271 6.99 -10.91 4.79
N HIS A 272 8.10 -10.19 4.67
CA HIS A 272 8.16 -9.06 3.76
C HIS A 272 8.35 -9.54 2.33
N TRP A 273 7.73 -8.84 1.39
CA TRP A 273 7.99 -8.99 -0.04
C TRP A 273 8.78 -7.80 -0.57
N LYS A 274 9.54 -8.04 -1.62
CA LYS A 274 10.34 -7.03 -2.33
C LYS A 274 9.70 -6.71 -3.67
N PHE A 275 9.75 -5.47 -4.13
CA PHE A 275 9.50 -5.11 -5.52
C PHE A 275 10.39 -3.93 -5.94
N LYS A 276 10.57 -3.73 -7.24
CA LYS A 276 11.33 -2.60 -7.80
C LYS A 276 10.47 -1.79 -8.74
N THR A 277 10.45 -0.48 -8.55
CA THR A 277 9.78 0.44 -9.48
C THR A 277 10.58 0.60 -10.77
N ARG A 278 9.87 0.82 -11.88
CA ARG A 278 10.48 1.12 -13.18
C ARG A 278 11.23 2.44 -13.17
N ASP A 279 12.09 2.62 -14.17
CA ASP A 279 12.62 3.94 -14.50
C ASP A 279 11.59 4.75 -15.30
N VAL A 280 11.77 6.07 -15.35
CA VAL A 280 10.87 7.01 -16.04
C VAL A 280 11.40 7.38 -17.41
N LEU A 281 10.51 7.70 -18.34
CA LEU A 281 10.92 8.22 -19.64
C LEU A 281 11.45 9.64 -19.48
N LYS A 282 12.57 9.91 -20.15
CA LYS A 282 13.21 11.23 -20.18
C LYS A 282 13.41 11.66 -21.62
N LEU A 283 13.18 12.93 -21.91
CA LEU A 283 13.31 13.48 -23.25
C LEU A 283 14.04 14.82 -23.22
N LYS A 284 15.06 14.94 -24.07
CA LYS A 284 15.72 16.22 -24.38
C LYS A 284 15.09 16.80 -25.64
N LEU A 285 14.32 17.86 -25.52
CA LEU A 285 13.59 18.42 -26.65
C LEU A 285 14.05 19.83 -26.96
N THR A 286 14.33 20.09 -28.23
CA THR A 286 14.66 21.42 -28.75
C THR A 286 13.44 22.00 -29.45
N ALA A 287 13.00 23.19 -29.04
CA ALA A 287 11.84 23.88 -29.60
C ALA A 287 12.00 25.40 -29.52
N LEU A 288 11.31 26.10 -30.42
CA LEU A 288 11.33 27.55 -30.53
C LEU A 288 9.91 28.05 -30.80
N MET A 289 9.49 29.05 -30.04
CA MET A 289 8.26 29.80 -30.31
C MET A 289 8.61 30.94 -31.26
N GLU A 290 7.79 31.12 -32.30
CA GLU A 290 8.00 32.14 -33.32
C GLU A 290 8.22 33.52 -32.71
N GLY A 291 7.29 33.98 -31.87
CA GLY A 291 7.33 35.34 -31.32
C GLY A 291 8.57 35.59 -30.48
N LEU A 292 8.91 34.64 -29.59
CA LEU A 292 10.05 34.74 -28.68
C LEU A 292 11.42 34.63 -29.36
N TYR A 293 11.52 34.09 -30.58
CA TYR A 293 12.80 33.86 -31.24
C TYR A 293 13.32 35.13 -31.93
N TYR A 294 14.55 35.52 -31.62
CA TYR A 294 15.25 36.65 -32.22
C TYR A 294 16.41 36.17 -33.10
N PRO A 295 16.22 36.07 -34.44
CA PRO A 295 17.19 35.47 -35.36
C PRO A 295 18.58 36.09 -35.37
N ILE A 296 18.65 37.40 -35.23
CA ILE A 296 19.91 38.15 -35.37
C ILE A 296 20.92 37.72 -34.28
N PHE A 297 20.44 37.52 -33.05
CA PHE A 297 21.27 37.05 -31.95
C PHE A 297 21.18 35.53 -31.73
N ASN A 298 20.35 34.84 -32.51
CA ASN A 298 20.08 33.40 -32.37
C ASN A 298 19.80 33.01 -30.90
N LEU A 299 18.86 33.72 -30.28
CA LEU A 299 18.41 33.50 -28.91
C LEU A 299 16.91 33.72 -28.77
N MET A 300 16.33 33.21 -27.69
CA MET A 300 14.99 33.58 -27.26
C MET A 300 15.04 34.79 -26.33
N GLN A 301 14.05 35.67 -26.45
CA GLN A 301 13.92 36.90 -25.63
C GLN A 301 13.96 36.60 -24.13
N ARG A 302 13.32 35.51 -23.70
CA ARG A 302 13.32 35.02 -22.31
C ARG A 302 13.26 33.51 -22.24
N LYS A 303 13.62 32.96 -21.08
CA LYS A 303 13.33 31.55 -20.76
C LYS A 303 11.83 31.42 -20.56
N ASP A 304 11.28 30.30 -21.02
CA ASP A 304 9.85 30.06 -20.87
C ASP A 304 9.53 28.58 -20.68
N THR A 305 8.34 28.31 -20.17
CA THR A 305 7.86 26.95 -19.94
C THR A 305 7.17 26.39 -21.17
N LEU A 306 7.55 25.18 -21.56
CA LEU A 306 6.83 24.41 -22.57
C LEU A 306 6.31 23.13 -21.91
N LYS A 307 5.05 22.79 -22.20
CA LYS A 307 4.45 21.52 -21.78
C LYS A 307 4.45 20.56 -22.97
N ILE A 308 4.93 19.34 -22.75
CA ILE A 308 4.90 18.26 -23.72
C ILE A 308 3.93 17.20 -23.21
N TYR A 309 3.00 16.77 -24.05
CA TYR A 309 2.20 15.57 -23.83
C TYR A 309 2.78 14.41 -24.65
N LEU A 310 2.67 13.19 -24.11
CA LEU A 310 2.83 11.97 -24.88
C LEU A 310 1.44 11.51 -25.31
N ALA A 311 1.18 11.47 -26.61
CA ALA A 311 -0.05 10.93 -27.17
C ALA A 311 0.21 9.55 -27.76
N GLN A 312 -0.78 8.66 -27.70
CA GLN A 312 -0.72 7.35 -28.36
C GLN A 312 -0.38 7.50 -29.84
N ASN A 313 0.35 6.55 -30.44
CA ASN A 313 0.69 6.56 -31.86
C ASN A 313 -0.37 5.89 -32.76
N SER A 314 -1.59 5.70 -32.24
CA SER A 314 -2.72 5.13 -32.96
C SER A 314 -4.03 5.75 -32.44
N PRO A 315 -5.08 5.80 -33.26
CA PRO A 315 -6.40 6.25 -32.81
C PRO A 315 -6.84 5.49 -31.54
N PRO A 316 -7.43 6.16 -30.55
CA PRO A 316 -7.95 7.53 -30.57
C PRO A 316 -6.94 8.63 -30.16
N TYR A 317 -5.63 8.34 -30.17
CA TYR A 317 -4.56 9.30 -29.86
C TYR A 317 -4.67 9.94 -28.45
N ASN A 318 -5.14 9.17 -27.46
CA ASN A 318 -5.28 9.68 -26.09
C ASN A 318 -3.93 10.13 -25.52
N PHE A 319 -3.96 11.18 -24.70
CA PHE A 319 -2.80 11.58 -23.91
C PHE A 319 -2.54 10.58 -22.79
N VAL A 320 -1.30 10.10 -22.72
CA VAL A 320 -0.83 9.07 -21.78
C VAL A 320 -0.13 9.71 -20.59
N ASP A 321 0.68 10.73 -20.84
CA ASP A 321 1.44 11.45 -19.80
C ASP A 321 1.77 12.86 -20.28
N SER A 322 2.27 13.71 -19.38
CA SER A 322 2.78 15.03 -19.72
C SER A 322 3.93 15.45 -18.80
N ALA A 323 4.79 16.32 -19.33
CA ALA A 323 5.87 16.92 -18.59
C ALA A 323 5.99 18.40 -18.96
N ILE A 324 6.46 19.21 -18.02
CA ILE A 324 6.75 20.63 -18.24
C ILE A 324 8.24 20.88 -17.94
N SER A 325 8.88 21.71 -18.76
CA SER A 325 10.26 22.15 -18.55
C SER A 325 10.42 23.59 -18.99
N LEU A 326 11.37 24.30 -18.37
CA LEU A 326 11.89 25.54 -18.93
C LEU A 326 12.72 25.20 -20.18
N ILE A 327 12.59 26.04 -21.20
CA ILE A 327 13.44 26.06 -22.39
C ILE A 327 14.52 27.12 -22.19
N ASP A 328 15.77 26.74 -22.48
CA ASP A 328 16.91 27.64 -22.41
C ASP A 328 16.98 28.60 -23.60
N THR A 329 17.34 29.86 -23.35
CA THR A 329 17.31 30.92 -24.37
C THR A 329 18.33 30.76 -25.49
N ILE A 330 19.41 30.01 -25.27
CA ILE A 330 20.51 29.88 -26.24
C ILE A 330 20.47 28.51 -26.91
N THR A 331 20.30 27.46 -26.11
CA THR A 331 20.31 26.09 -26.62
C THR A 331 18.94 25.64 -27.13
N PHE A 332 17.88 26.36 -26.77
CA PHE A 332 16.48 26.04 -27.08
C PHE A 332 16.02 24.68 -26.54
N LYS A 333 16.74 24.12 -25.57
CA LYS A 333 16.50 22.79 -25.01
C LYS A 333 15.69 22.86 -23.72
N GLY A 334 14.75 21.93 -23.59
CA GLY A 334 14.10 21.55 -22.34
C GLY A 334 14.34 20.08 -22.00
N PHE A 335 14.24 19.74 -20.71
CA PHE A 335 14.45 18.38 -20.20
C PHE A 335 13.17 17.89 -19.51
N TYR A 336 12.56 16.88 -20.11
CA TYR A 336 11.23 16.40 -19.74
C TYR A 336 11.32 15.03 -19.06
N LYS A 337 10.55 14.82 -17.99
CA LYS A 337 10.43 13.55 -17.26
C LYS A 337 8.97 13.13 -17.19
N PHE A 338 8.66 11.95 -17.72
CA PHE A 338 7.31 11.39 -17.79
C PHE A 338 7.19 10.23 -16.78
N ASN A 339 6.43 10.45 -15.72
CA ASN A 339 6.38 9.55 -14.55
C ASN A 339 5.39 8.39 -14.71
N PHE A 340 4.48 8.48 -15.67
CA PHE A 340 3.34 7.58 -15.84
C PHE A 340 3.36 6.85 -17.19
N ALA A 341 4.07 7.34 -18.20
CA ALA A 341 4.22 6.61 -19.47
C ALA A 341 5.31 5.52 -19.40
N ALA A 342 4.97 4.30 -19.80
CA ALA A 342 5.94 3.22 -20.05
C ALA A 342 6.65 3.42 -21.41
N PRO A 343 7.82 2.80 -21.65
CA PRO A 343 8.48 2.82 -22.96
C PRO A 343 7.56 2.44 -24.12
N GLY A 344 7.72 3.15 -25.23
CA GLY A 344 6.85 2.97 -26.39
C GLY A 344 6.98 4.10 -27.40
N ASN A 345 6.22 3.98 -28.48
CA ASN A 345 6.17 4.98 -29.54
C ASN A 345 5.02 5.97 -29.32
N PHE A 346 5.33 7.27 -29.27
CA PHE A 346 4.37 8.32 -28.94
C PHE A 346 4.50 9.50 -29.89
N TYR A 347 3.41 10.19 -30.17
CA TYR A 347 3.51 11.57 -30.65
C TYR A 347 3.88 12.49 -29.49
N LEU A 348 4.80 13.43 -29.75
CA LEU A 348 5.15 14.49 -28.83
C LEU A 348 4.29 15.70 -29.16
N VAL A 349 3.47 16.15 -28.22
CA VAL A 349 2.55 17.27 -28.44
C VAL A 349 2.99 18.46 -27.62
N ALA A 350 3.54 19.47 -28.30
CA ALA A 350 4.02 20.69 -27.70
C ALA A 350 2.88 21.69 -27.49
N LYS A 351 2.68 22.10 -26.23
CA LYS A 351 1.75 23.15 -25.83
C LYS A 351 2.50 24.25 -25.09
N HIS A 352 2.49 25.44 -25.68
CA HIS A 352 2.97 26.67 -25.08
C HIS A 352 1.78 27.62 -24.86
N PHE A 353 1.95 28.68 -24.06
CA PHE A 353 0.83 29.49 -23.61
C PHE A 353 0.38 30.57 -24.62
N ASN A 354 1.17 30.89 -25.64
CA ASN A 354 0.81 31.87 -26.68
C ASN A 354 1.07 31.35 -28.11
N SER A 355 1.24 30.03 -28.26
CA SER A 355 1.57 29.39 -29.53
C SER A 355 0.61 28.25 -29.83
N LEU A 356 0.40 28.02 -31.12
CA LEU A 356 -0.40 26.91 -31.62
C LEU A 356 0.18 25.57 -31.16
N ARG A 357 -0.69 24.67 -30.72
CA ARG A 357 -0.29 23.31 -30.35
C ARG A 357 0.31 22.60 -31.56
N THR A 358 1.47 22.00 -31.38
CA THR A 358 2.22 21.37 -32.47
C THR A 358 2.53 19.92 -32.14
N TRP A 359 2.18 19.00 -33.04
CA TRP A 359 2.47 17.57 -32.93
C TRP A 359 3.78 17.25 -33.65
N SER A 360 4.58 16.33 -33.10
CA SER A 360 5.77 15.80 -33.77
C SER A 360 5.41 15.15 -35.11
N LYS A 361 6.42 15.02 -35.98
CA LYS A 361 6.29 14.40 -37.31
C LYS A 361 5.52 13.07 -37.31
N SER A 362 5.01 12.72 -38.49
CA SER A 362 4.30 11.44 -38.71
C SER A 362 5.12 10.22 -38.30
N GLY A 363 4.46 9.22 -37.71
CA GLY A 363 5.07 7.99 -37.23
C GLY A 363 5.49 7.99 -35.76
N GLY A 364 5.44 9.15 -35.08
CA GLY A 364 5.79 9.27 -33.67
C GLY A 364 7.28 9.07 -33.36
N GLU A 365 7.60 9.10 -32.08
CA GLU A 365 8.95 8.94 -31.55
C GLU A 365 9.01 7.82 -30.51
N ASN A 366 9.97 6.91 -30.71
CA ASN A 366 10.16 5.77 -29.81
C ASN A 366 10.96 6.22 -28.58
N LEU A 367 10.31 6.23 -27.43
CA LEU A 367 10.91 6.60 -26.15
C LEU A 367 11.24 5.35 -25.34
N VAL A 368 12.51 5.25 -24.95
CA VAL A 368 13.02 4.18 -24.06
C VAL A 368 13.37 4.75 -22.69
N SER A 369 13.43 3.92 -21.65
CA SER A 369 13.82 4.36 -20.29
C SER A 369 15.33 4.60 -20.16
N THR A 370 15.84 5.59 -20.89
CA THR A 370 17.23 6.04 -20.88
C THR A 370 17.28 7.58 -20.90
N ASP A 371 18.47 8.15 -20.72
CA ASP A 371 18.70 9.59 -20.82
C ASP A 371 19.05 10.04 -22.25
N THR A 372 18.87 9.15 -23.24
CA THR A 372 19.31 9.37 -24.63
C THR A 372 18.21 9.85 -25.55
N ASN A 373 16.92 9.76 -25.18
CA ASN A 373 15.86 10.22 -26.09
C ASN A 373 15.99 11.72 -26.34
N SER A 374 15.89 12.10 -27.60
CA SER A 374 15.95 13.49 -28.01
C SER A 374 15.09 13.77 -29.22
N TYR A 375 14.48 14.95 -29.27
CA TYR A 375 13.72 15.42 -30.42
C TYR A 375 14.01 16.88 -30.70
N ASN A 376 14.10 17.27 -31.97
CA ASN A 376 14.45 18.64 -32.33
C ASN A 376 13.51 19.21 -33.40
N PHE A 377 12.51 19.96 -32.94
CA PHE A 377 11.53 20.62 -33.81
C PHE A 377 12.18 21.67 -34.73
N THR A 378 13.31 22.25 -34.36
CA THR A 378 13.85 23.44 -35.05
C THR A 378 14.66 23.11 -36.31
N THR A 379 14.86 21.82 -36.62
CA THR A 379 15.71 21.41 -37.74
C THR A 379 15.03 21.59 -39.10
N ALA A 380 13.71 21.38 -39.17
CA ALA A 380 12.90 21.59 -40.37
C ALA A 380 11.41 21.62 -39.98
N VAL A 381 10.57 22.25 -40.81
CA VAL A 381 9.11 22.24 -40.62
C VAL A 381 8.53 20.82 -40.65
N SER A 382 9.20 19.88 -41.33
CA SER A 382 8.82 18.46 -41.36
C SER A 382 9.02 17.69 -40.06
N GLN A 383 9.56 18.34 -39.03
CA GLN A 383 9.50 17.83 -37.66
C GLN A 383 8.14 18.07 -37.00
N ALA A 384 7.21 18.75 -37.65
CA ALA A 384 5.82 18.79 -37.23
C ALA A 384 4.95 17.92 -38.14
N TYR A 385 3.91 17.32 -37.57
CA TYR A 385 2.89 16.64 -38.35
C TYR A 385 2.29 17.61 -39.37
N GLY A 386 2.14 17.17 -40.62
CA GLY A 386 1.65 18.03 -41.71
C GLY A 386 2.54 19.22 -42.06
N ASN A 387 3.81 19.25 -41.62
CA ASN A 387 4.70 20.40 -41.72
C ASN A 387 4.16 21.66 -41.01
N ASN A 388 3.39 21.50 -39.93
CA ASN A 388 2.65 22.58 -39.26
C ASN A 388 3.53 23.49 -38.37
N MET A 389 4.56 24.10 -38.96
CA MET A 389 5.49 25.06 -38.36
C MET A 389 5.97 26.05 -39.41
N GLN A 390 6.59 27.15 -38.99
CA GLN A 390 7.13 28.16 -39.91
C GLN A 390 8.63 28.40 -39.73
N LEU A 391 9.29 28.84 -40.81
CA LEU A 391 10.72 29.15 -40.81
C LEU A 391 10.97 30.62 -40.47
N LYS A 392 11.56 30.87 -39.30
CA LYS A 392 12.07 32.19 -38.90
C LYS A 392 13.57 32.09 -38.72
N GLY A 393 14.33 32.93 -39.44
CA GLY A 393 15.79 32.96 -39.33
C GLY A 393 16.47 31.61 -39.62
N GLY A 394 15.92 30.81 -40.54
CA GLY A 394 16.46 29.49 -40.90
C GLY A 394 16.16 28.36 -39.90
N LYS A 395 15.38 28.61 -38.85
CA LYS A 395 14.92 27.59 -37.90
C LYS A 395 13.41 27.41 -38.00
N ALA A 396 12.95 26.18 -37.86
CA ALA A 396 11.53 25.92 -37.69
C ALA A 396 11.08 26.34 -36.29
N THR A 397 9.95 27.01 -36.22
CA THR A 397 9.35 27.56 -35.00
C THR A 397 7.86 27.26 -34.96
N PHE A 398 7.32 27.15 -33.75
CA PHE A 398 5.87 27.03 -33.54
C PHE A 398 5.20 28.36 -33.84
N TYR A 399 4.08 28.31 -34.55
CA TYR A 399 3.27 29.48 -34.84
C TYR A 399 2.81 30.14 -33.54
N ALA A 400 3.01 31.45 -33.44
CA ALA A 400 2.53 32.26 -32.32
C ALA A 400 1.16 32.87 -32.65
N GLY A 401 0.31 33.03 -31.63
CA GLY A 401 -0.97 33.75 -31.78
C GLY A 401 -2.23 32.94 -31.50
N ASP A 402 -2.16 31.67 -31.11
CA ASP A 402 -3.34 30.94 -30.58
C ASP A 402 -3.51 31.29 -29.10
N ILE A 403 -4.27 32.35 -28.82
CA ILE A 403 -4.42 32.98 -27.50
C ILE A 403 -5.53 32.31 -26.69
N ASN A 404 -6.58 31.87 -27.39
CA ASN A 404 -7.75 31.24 -26.79
C ASN A 404 -7.67 29.70 -26.75
N TYR A 405 -6.62 29.10 -27.32
CA TYR A 405 -6.38 27.66 -27.42
C TYR A 405 -7.47 26.89 -28.19
N SER A 406 -8.06 27.53 -29.19
CA SER A 406 -9.07 26.93 -30.06
C SER A 406 -8.49 25.92 -31.04
N GLY A 407 -7.17 25.94 -31.25
CA GLY A 407 -6.50 25.16 -32.29
C GLY A 407 -6.54 25.86 -33.66
N THR A 408 -6.96 27.12 -33.72
CA THR A 408 -6.90 27.98 -34.91
C THR A 408 -6.39 29.35 -34.49
N ILE A 409 -5.57 29.99 -35.31
CA ILE A 409 -5.21 31.39 -35.14
C ILE A 409 -6.18 32.18 -36.02
N ASP A 410 -7.13 32.87 -35.39
CA ASP A 410 -8.19 33.57 -36.13
C ASP A 410 -8.55 34.94 -35.52
N GLY A 411 -9.62 35.55 -36.03
CA GLY A 411 -10.07 36.87 -35.58
C GLY A 411 -10.35 36.95 -34.07
N LEU A 412 -10.73 35.86 -33.41
CA LEU A 412 -10.98 35.85 -31.96
C LEU A 412 -9.68 35.99 -31.16
N ASP A 413 -8.56 35.49 -31.69
CA ASP A 413 -7.24 35.71 -31.12
C ASP A 413 -6.73 37.11 -31.42
N LEU A 414 -6.87 37.56 -32.67
CA LEU A 414 -6.43 38.88 -33.13
C LEU A 414 -7.12 40.01 -32.37
N ILE A 415 -8.42 39.89 -32.09
CA ILE A 415 -9.16 40.90 -31.32
C ILE A 415 -8.53 41.10 -29.93
N ARG A 416 -8.05 40.02 -29.29
CA ARG A 416 -7.41 40.12 -27.97
C ARG A 416 -6.06 40.81 -28.06
N ILE A 417 -5.22 40.36 -28.98
CA ILE A 417 -3.88 40.94 -29.19
C ILE A 417 -4.01 42.42 -29.57
N HIS A 418 -4.92 42.75 -30.49
CA HIS A 418 -5.19 44.13 -30.92
C HIS A 418 -5.66 45.03 -29.77
N SER A 419 -6.58 44.53 -28.95
CA SER A 419 -7.12 45.31 -27.83
C SER A 419 -6.02 45.65 -26.83
N ASP A 420 -5.16 44.69 -26.50
CA ASP A 420 -4.05 44.90 -25.57
C ASP A 420 -2.94 45.77 -26.19
N SER A 421 -2.68 45.59 -27.50
CA SER A 421 -1.74 46.40 -28.29
C SER A 421 -2.16 47.87 -28.33
N PHE A 422 -3.45 48.16 -28.58
CA PHE A 422 -3.99 49.52 -28.59
C PHE A 422 -3.84 50.23 -27.24
N LEU A 423 -3.91 49.46 -26.14
CA LEU A 423 -3.76 49.96 -24.77
C LEU A 423 -2.32 49.97 -24.27
N PHE A 424 -1.35 49.45 -25.06
CA PHE A 424 0.03 49.24 -24.63
C PHE A 424 0.11 48.50 -23.29
N VAL A 425 -0.67 47.42 -23.16
CA VAL A 425 -0.70 46.64 -21.91
C VAL A 425 0.72 46.13 -21.63
N THR A 426 1.19 46.35 -20.40
CA THR A 426 2.51 45.91 -19.95
C THR A 426 2.38 44.86 -18.86
N GLY A 427 3.31 43.92 -18.83
CA GLY A 427 3.31 42.85 -17.84
C GLY A 427 4.18 41.68 -18.26
N GLU A 428 4.58 40.87 -17.28
CA GLU A 428 5.29 39.63 -17.54
C GLU A 428 4.28 38.51 -17.85
N TYR A 429 4.57 37.69 -18.87
CA TYR A 429 3.76 36.51 -19.25
C TYR A 429 2.31 36.81 -19.65
N LEU A 430 2.06 37.98 -20.25
CA LEU A 430 0.80 38.22 -20.95
C LEU A 430 0.70 37.26 -22.14
N ASN A 431 -0.42 36.56 -22.30
CA ASN A 431 -0.57 35.64 -23.44
C ASN A 431 -0.63 36.38 -24.78
N THR A 432 -1.06 37.63 -24.78
CA THR A 432 -1.07 38.54 -25.92
C THR A 432 0.30 39.18 -26.23
N ASP A 433 1.27 39.11 -25.31
CA ASP A 433 2.68 39.44 -25.54
C ASP A 433 3.35 38.23 -26.22
N LEU A 434 3.41 38.26 -27.55
CA LEU A 434 3.96 37.20 -28.38
C LEU A 434 5.48 37.24 -28.42
N THR A 435 6.07 38.44 -28.38
CA THR A 435 7.53 38.66 -28.45
C THR A 435 8.23 38.40 -27.12
N GLY A 436 7.50 38.50 -26.02
CA GLY A 436 7.97 38.26 -24.68
C GLY A 436 8.77 39.41 -24.07
N ASP A 437 8.68 40.61 -24.63
CA ASP A 437 9.45 41.78 -24.19
C ASP A 437 8.79 42.59 -23.06
N GLY A 438 7.58 42.20 -22.66
CA GLY A 438 6.84 42.78 -21.54
C GLY A 438 5.87 43.90 -21.92
N ILE A 439 5.71 44.19 -23.22
CA ILE A 439 4.77 45.18 -23.74
C ILE A 439 4.01 44.55 -24.90
N VAL A 440 2.67 44.61 -24.89
CA VAL A 440 1.88 44.24 -26.07
C VAL A 440 1.83 45.44 -27.01
N ASP A 441 2.40 45.30 -28.21
CA ASP A 441 2.48 46.37 -29.19
C ASP A 441 2.17 45.93 -30.63
N ALA A 442 2.53 46.75 -31.62
CA ALA A 442 2.25 46.47 -33.02
C ALA A 442 3.03 45.26 -33.57
N ILE A 443 4.16 44.89 -32.95
CA ILE A 443 4.96 43.72 -33.33
C ILE A 443 4.20 42.45 -32.96
N ASP A 444 3.63 42.35 -31.76
CA ASP A 444 2.80 41.20 -31.36
C ASP A 444 1.59 41.05 -32.28
N TYR A 445 0.89 42.16 -32.52
CA TYR A 445 -0.26 42.16 -33.43
C TYR A 445 0.14 41.70 -34.84
N SER A 446 1.26 42.18 -35.37
CA SER A 446 1.74 41.78 -36.69
C SER A 446 2.06 40.28 -36.80
N ILE A 447 2.59 39.66 -35.73
CA ILE A 447 2.88 38.23 -35.70
C ILE A 447 1.57 37.44 -35.73
N GLY A 448 0.61 37.80 -34.86
CA GLY A 448 -0.71 37.18 -34.84
C GLY A 448 -1.42 37.32 -36.20
N ASP A 449 -1.47 38.55 -36.75
CA ASP A 449 -2.20 38.87 -37.98
C ASP A 449 -1.63 38.11 -39.19
N ASN A 450 -0.32 38.04 -39.33
CA ASN A 450 0.32 37.25 -40.38
C ASN A 450 -0.07 35.77 -40.32
N ASN A 451 -0.17 35.19 -39.13
CA ASN A 451 -0.60 33.81 -38.97
C ASN A 451 -2.10 33.62 -39.16
N GLY A 452 -2.91 34.58 -38.70
CA GLY A 452 -4.36 34.57 -38.88
C GLY A 452 -4.80 34.70 -40.34
N VAL A 453 -4.16 35.58 -41.10
CA VAL A 453 -4.40 35.75 -42.55
C VAL A 453 -4.06 34.48 -43.34
N ASN A 454 -3.10 33.70 -42.86
CA ASN A 454 -2.71 32.42 -43.45
C ASN A 454 -3.60 31.24 -42.99
N TYR A 455 -4.66 31.49 -42.21
CA TYR A 455 -5.57 30.47 -41.68
C TYR A 455 -4.84 29.33 -40.96
N VAL A 456 -3.81 29.68 -40.20
CA VAL A 456 -3.00 28.71 -39.47
C VAL A 456 -3.86 27.97 -38.44
N ALA A 457 -3.82 26.64 -38.48
CA ALA A 457 -4.61 25.75 -37.62
C ALA A 457 -3.81 24.53 -37.17
N GLU A 458 -4.19 23.93 -36.05
CA GLU A 458 -3.58 22.70 -35.52
C GLU A 458 -3.82 21.56 -36.51
N ILE A 459 -2.74 20.88 -36.92
CA ILE A 459 -2.80 19.66 -37.71
C ILE A 459 -2.42 18.48 -36.81
N THR A 460 -3.33 17.51 -36.70
CA THR A 460 -3.15 16.31 -35.88
C THR A 460 -3.08 15.03 -36.72
N PRO A 461 -2.54 13.92 -36.17
CA PRO A 461 -2.52 12.60 -36.81
C PRO A 461 -3.88 11.95 -37.09
#